data_AF-A0A7Z0SC77-F1
#
_entry.id   AF-A0A7Z0SC77-F1
#
_cell.length_a   1.000
_cell.length_b   1.000
_cell.length_c   1.000
_cell.angle_alpha   90.00
_cell.angle_beta   90.00
_cell.angle_gamma   90.00
#
_symmetry.space_group_name_H-M   'P 1'
#
loop_
_entity.id
_entity.type
_entity.pdbx_description
1 polymer ?
#
loop_
_entity_poly.entity_id
_entity_poly.type
_entity_poly.pdbx_seq_one_letter_code
_entity_poly.pdbx_strand_id
1 'polypeptide(L)' 'MVRTHVGVAYIPGFGLHPLQGNLNGHWSIEVNGNWRVTFVFEGHDVDIVDYQDYH' A
#
# COMPACT_ATOMS: atom_id res chain seq x y z
N MET A 1 24.68 4.92 -2.72
CA MET A 1 23.75 4.12 -1.90
C MET A 1 22.48 4.94 -1.75
N VAL A 2 21.52 4.75 -2.66
CA VAL A 2 20.26 5.50 -2.61
C VAL A 2 19.36 4.82 -1.58
N ARG A 3 18.75 5.67 -0.75
CA ARG A 3 18.03 5.34 0.48
C ARG A 3 16.55 5.16 0.12
N THR A 4 15.93 4.13 0.69
CA THR A 4 14.56 3.64 0.52
C THR A 4 13.47 4.72 0.38
N HIS A 5 12.56 4.53 -0.58
CA HIS A 5 11.32 5.30 -0.69
C HIS A 5 10.11 4.37 -0.44
N VAL A 6 9.59 4.39 0.79
CA VAL A 6 8.31 3.74 1.10
C VAL A 6 7.18 4.72 0.75
N GLY A 7 6.89 4.85 -0.55
CA GLY A 7 5.92 5.83 -1.05
C GLY A 7 4.52 5.69 -0.43
N VAL A 8 4.08 4.48 -0.10
CA VAL A 8 2.70 4.24 0.40
C VAL A 8 2.52 4.57 1.89
N ALA A 9 3.54 4.33 2.72
CA ALA A 9 3.44 4.57 4.17
C ALA A 9 3.46 6.07 4.52
N TYR A 10 4.01 6.91 3.64
CA TYR A 10 4.14 8.34 3.87
C TYR A 10 3.02 9.18 3.26
N ILE A 11 2.07 8.59 2.51
CA ILE A 11 0.95 9.38 1.98
C ILE A 11 -0.17 9.42 3.03
N PRO A 12 -0.38 10.57 3.70
CA PRO A 12 -1.42 10.69 4.71
C PRO A 12 -2.80 10.56 4.03
N GLY A 13 -3.71 9.77 4.59
CA GLY A 13 -5.10 9.66 4.12
C GLY A 13 -5.49 8.36 3.43
N PHE A 14 -4.53 7.48 3.09
CA PHE A 14 -4.84 6.17 2.47
C PHE A 14 -5.27 5.08 3.47
N GLY A 15 -5.37 5.40 4.77
CA GLY A 15 -5.87 4.46 5.78
C GLY A 15 -5.13 3.13 5.81
N LEU A 16 -3.80 3.13 5.63
CA LEU A 16 -2.99 1.92 5.64
C LEU A 16 -3.11 1.18 6.98
N HIS A 17 -3.57 -0.07 6.96
CA HIS A 17 -3.67 -0.91 8.15
C HIS A 17 -3.45 -2.40 7.86
N PRO A 18 -2.91 -3.17 8.82
CA PRO A 18 -2.76 -4.62 8.69
C PRO A 18 -4.10 -5.32 8.85
N LEU A 19 -4.28 -6.42 8.13
CA LEU A 19 -5.45 -7.30 8.24
C LEU A 19 -5.21 -8.42 9.25
N GLN A 20 -6.30 -9.00 9.77
CA GLN A 20 -6.27 -10.03 10.82
C GLN A 20 -6.93 -11.34 10.35
N GLY A 21 -6.78 -12.40 11.16
CA GLY A 21 -7.38 -13.71 10.89
C GLY A 21 -6.74 -14.40 9.68
N ASN A 22 -7.57 -14.84 8.73
CA ASN A 22 -7.12 -15.56 7.53
C ASN A 22 -6.23 -14.71 6.60
N LEU A 23 -6.21 -13.39 6.79
CA LEU A 23 -5.41 -12.44 6.02
C LEU A 23 -4.25 -11.86 6.83
N ASN A 24 -3.85 -12.52 7.92
CA ASN A 24 -2.67 -12.10 8.66
C ASN A 24 -1.43 -12.03 7.73
N GLY A 25 -0.64 -10.97 7.87
CA GLY A 25 0.48 -10.65 6.96
C GLY A 25 0.09 -9.82 5.72
N HIS A 26 -1.21 -9.58 5.48
CA HIS A 26 -1.68 -8.68 4.44
C HIS A 26 -1.98 -7.29 5.00
N TRP A 27 -1.95 -6.30 4.12
CA TRP A 27 -2.21 -4.90 4.39
C TRP A 27 -3.29 -4.37 3.46
N SER A 28 -4.01 -3.36 3.91
CA SER A 28 -5.09 -2.72 3.15
C SER A 28 -4.92 -1.20 3.12
N ILE A 29 -5.19 -0.58 1.97
CA ILE A 29 -5.38 0.87 1.82
C ILE A 29 -6.80 1.17 1.31
N GLU A 30 -7.29 2.36 1.65
CA GLU A 30 -8.55 2.92 1.17
C GLU A 30 -8.30 3.79 -0.07
N VAL A 31 -9.02 3.53 -1.16
CA VAL A 31 -8.89 4.29 -2.41
C VAL A 31 -10.02 5.32 -2.52
N ASN A 32 -11.27 4.88 -2.42
CA ASN A 32 -12.44 5.75 -2.28
C ASN A 32 -13.67 4.94 -1.78
N GLY A 33 -14.55 5.58 -1.00
CA GLY A 33 -15.78 4.93 -0.49
C GLY A 33 -15.50 3.56 0.15
N ASN A 34 -16.14 2.50 -0.37
CA ASN A 34 -15.96 1.11 0.09
C ASN A 34 -14.83 0.34 -0.62
N TRP A 35 -14.12 0.95 -1.58
CA TRP A 35 -13.06 0.26 -2.31
C TRP A 35 -11.78 0.16 -1.48
N ARG A 36 -11.19 -1.04 -1.44
CA ARG A 36 -9.97 -1.37 -0.70
C ARG A 36 -9.02 -2.15 -1.60
N VAL A 37 -7.73 -1.84 -1.53
CA VAL A 37 -6.67 -2.64 -2.15
C VAL A 37 -5.95 -3.41 -1.06
N THR A 38 -5.84 -4.73 -1.21
CA THR A 38 -5.14 -5.61 -0.27
C THR A 38 -3.87 -6.15 -0.92
N PHE A 39 -2.75 -6.13 -0.18
CA PHE A 39 -1.45 -6.56 -0.68
C PHE A 39 -0.58 -7.13 0.44
N VAL A 40 0.46 -7.86 0.06
CA VAL A 40 1.53 -8.33 0.97
C VAL A 40 2.80 -7.58 0.65
N PHE A 41 3.65 -7.37 1.66
CA PHE A 41 5.02 -6.91 1.41
C PHE A 41 5.91 -8.13 1.16
N GLU A 42 6.40 -8.28 -0.07
CA GLU A 42 7.46 -9.25 -0.38
C GLU A 42 8.80 -8.49 -0.45
N GLY A 43 9.59 -8.56 0.62
CA GLY A 43 10.87 -7.85 0.71
C GLY A 43 10.77 -6.37 1.11
N HIS A 44 11.88 -5.64 1.00
CA HIS A 44 11.99 -4.22 1.38
C HIS A 44 11.88 -3.25 0.19
N ASP A 45 11.95 -3.76 -1.03
CA ASP A 45 12.01 -2.95 -2.24
C ASP A 45 10.63 -2.91 -2.89
N VAL A 46 9.93 -1.79 -2.68
CA VAL A 46 8.74 -1.44 -3.46
C VAL A 46 9.25 -0.67 -4.68
N ASP A 47 9.29 -1.34 -5.83
CA ASP A 47 9.49 -0.63 -7.10
C ASP A 47 8.26 0.24 -7.37
N ILE A 48 8.52 1.48 -7.76
CA ILE A 48 7.55 2.57 -7.91
C ILE A 48 6.28 2.07 -8.62
N VAL A 49 5.18 1.96 -7.87
CA VAL A 49 3.84 1.73 -8.43
C VAL A 49 3.29 3.11 -8.81
N ASP A 50 3.44 3.46 -10.07
CA ASP A 50 2.90 4.71 -10.61
C ASP A 50 1.37 4.62 -10.69
N TYR A 51 0.68 5.53 -10.00
CA TYR A 51 -0.77 5.67 -10.11
C TYR A 51 -1.06 6.59 -11.31
N GLN A 52 -1.20 6.00 -12.49
CA GLN A 52 -1.55 6.75 -13.70
C GLN A 52 -3.04 7.03 -13.70
N ASP A 53 -3.38 8.32 -13.63
CA ASP A 53 -4.73 8.83 -13.86
C ASP A 53 -5.07 8.70 -15.35
N TYR A 54 -5.92 7.75 -15.69
CA TYR A 54 -6.45 7.58 -17.04
C TYR A 54 -7.64 8.53 -17.18
N HIS A 55 -7.43 9.64 -17.89
CA HIS A 55 -8.51 10.53 -18.34
C HIS A 55 -9.25 9.92 -19.53
#